data_AF-A0A2V6UWX3-F1
#
_entry.id   AF-A0A2V6UWX3-F1
#
_cell.length_a   1.000
_cell.length_b   1.000
_cell.length_c   1.000
_cell.angle_alpha   90.00
_cell.angle_beta   90.00
_cell.angle_gamma   90.00
#
_symmetry.space_group_name_H-M   'P 1'
#
loop_
_entity.id
_entity.type
_entity.pdbx_description
1 polymer ?
#
loop_
_entity_poly.entity_id
_entity_poly.type
_entity_poly.pdbx_seq_one_letter_code
_entity_poly.pdbx_strand_id
1 'polypeptide(L)'
;MSTRRLTIVVVTGFAVVLLVAGSTSHPAGAQATAAALTGRVTSAADGPLAGVLVSARKAGSTVTVTAVSDEQGRYRFPPSKLTPGKHALTIRAAGYELVAPVEVDVTAQPAASADLELRPARDLAAQLTNAEWMLSAAGTPQQKDSLLNCVGCHTLERIMRSTHDAAGFVQHVLPRMGKYANQSTPLHPQLRLAERQLEMRGEERERFRREQAEFLASINLSSAP
;
A
#
# COMPACT_ATOMS: atom_id res chain seq x y z
N MET A 1 88.24 21.32 35.34
CA MET A 1 87.18 20.63 34.57
C MET A 1 86.95 21.41 33.28
N SER A 2 87.20 20.73 32.16
CA SER A 2 87.46 21.25 30.80
C SER A 2 86.16 21.67 30.08
N THR A 3 86.05 22.93 29.64
CA THR A 3 86.06 23.44 28.25
C THR A 3 85.01 22.96 27.23
N ARG A 4 84.49 23.96 26.49
CA ARG A 4 84.05 23.99 25.06
C ARG A 4 82.61 23.63 24.63
N ARG A 5 81.85 24.71 24.44
CA ARG A 5 81.13 25.19 23.23
C ARG A 5 80.81 24.22 22.05
N LEU A 6 79.55 24.38 21.60
CA LEU A 6 79.00 24.41 20.23
C LEU A 6 78.77 23.11 19.45
N THR A 7 77.50 22.84 19.12
CA THR A 7 77.10 22.40 17.78
C THR A 7 75.66 22.85 17.48
N ILE A 8 75.54 23.70 16.45
CA ILE A 8 74.32 24.11 15.73
C ILE A 8 74.08 23.07 14.62
N VAL A 9 72.82 22.74 14.25
CA VAL A 9 72.33 22.61 12.85
C VAL A 9 70.80 22.41 12.81
N VAL A 10 70.11 23.46 12.36
CA VAL A 10 69.08 23.54 11.28
C VAL A 10 67.90 22.54 11.26
N VAL A 11 66.68 23.04 11.49
CA VAL A 11 65.61 23.11 10.46
C VAL A 11 64.76 24.36 10.69
N THR A 12 64.99 25.37 9.88
CA THR A 12 64.21 26.60 9.70
C THR A 12 63.07 26.37 8.70
N GLY A 13 61.88 26.86 9.03
CA GLY A 13 60.97 27.56 8.11
C GLY A 13 60.21 26.73 7.06
N PHE A 14 58.92 26.48 7.32
CA PHE A 14 57.92 26.47 6.24
C PHE A 14 56.61 27.12 6.71
N ALA A 15 56.46 28.37 6.30
CA ALA A 15 55.21 28.98 5.84
C ALA A 15 53.95 28.92 6.72
N VAL A 16 53.75 29.99 7.47
CA VAL A 16 52.49 30.77 7.37
C VAL A 16 52.20 31.05 5.88
N VAL A 17 50.93 31.04 5.49
CA VAL A 17 50.35 31.30 4.14
C VAL A 17 49.85 30.05 3.39
N LEU A 18 48.69 29.56 3.81
CA LEU A 18 47.65 28.96 2.95
C LEU A 18 46.31 29.37 3.59
N LEU A 19 46.02 30.68 3.59
CA LEU A 19 45.07 31.27 2.63
C LEU A 19 43.92 30.31 2.31
N VAL A 20 42.83 30.44 3.06
CA VAL A 20 41.48 30.65 2.53
C VAL A 20 41.23 29.93 1.19
N ALA A 21 41.34 28.60 1.18
CA ALA A 21 40.58 27.79 0.26
C ALA A 21 39.14 27.80 0.79
N GLY A 22 38.47 28.94 0.60
CA GLY A 22 37.05 29.07 0.81
C GLY A 22 36.39 27.95 0.03
N SER A 23 35.89 26.95 0.77
CA SER A 23 34.98 25.98 0.22
C SER A 23 33.76 26.78 -0.22
N THR A 24 33.76 27.19 -1.48
CA THR A 24 32.55 27.59 -2.17
C THR A 24 31.75 26.32 -2.29
N SER A 25 31.03 25.99 -1.22
CA SER A 25 29.84 25.18 -1.27
C SER A 25 28.90 25.90 -2.23
N HIS A 26 29.12 25.64 -3.52
CA HIS A 26 28.09 25.86 -4.50
C HIS A 26 26.91 25.08 -3.97
N PRO A 27 25.76 25.71 -3.69
CA PRO A 27 24.55 24.93 -3.58
C PRO A 27 24.52 24.17 -4.90
N ALA A 28 24.68 22.85 -4.84
CA ALA A 28 24.22 22.00 -5.91
C ALA A 28 22.73 22.31 -5.97
N GLY A 29 22.36 23.29 -6.77
CA GLY A 29 20.98 23.53 -7.13
C GLY A 29 20.57 22.19 -7.70
N ALA A 30 19.82 21.42 -6.91
CA ALA A 30 19.03 20.35 -7.46
C ALA A 30 18.21 21.06 -8.51
N GLN A 31 18.62 20.94 -9.78
CA GLN A 31 17.88 21.47 -10.91
C GLN A 31 16.48 20.93 -10.67
N ALA A 32 15.53 21.81 -10.31
CA ALA A 32 14.16 21.38 -10.10
C ALA A 32 13.80 20.70 -11.40
N THR A 33 13.76 19.36 -11.38
CA THR A 33 13.59 18.60 -12.62
C THR A 33 12.30 19.13 -13.24
N ALA A 34 12.20 19.22 -14.56
CA ALA A 34 10.92 19.60 -15.16
C ALA A 34 9.86 18.58 -14.71
N ALA A 35 8.62 19.01 -14.43
CA ALA A 35 7.50 18.13 -14.08
C ALA A 35 6.54 18.01 -15.25
N ALA A 36 5.89 16.85 -15.40
CA ALA A 36 4.69 16.75 -16.21
C ALA A 36 3.44 17.07 -15.40
N LEU A 37 3.41 16.64 -14.14
CA LEU A 37 2.30 16.87 -13.22
C LEU A 37 2.81 17.06 -11.79
N THR A 38 2.29 18.07 -11.10
CA THR A 38 2.50 18.29 -9.66
C THR A 38 1.18 18.54 -8.95
N GLY A 39 1.15 18.32 -7.65
CA GLY A 39 -0.01 18.64 -6.84
C GLY A 39 0.25 18.42 -5.37
N ARG A 40 -0.77 18.69 -4.57
CA ARG A 40 -0.78 18.44 -3.13
C ARG A 40 -1.99 17.60 -2.74
N VAL A 41 -1.77 16.64 -1.85
CA VAL A 41 -2.83 15.88 -1.21
C VAL A 41 -3.13 16.49 0.15
N THR A 42 -4.40 16.79 0.39
CA THR A 42 -4.87 17.39 1.65
C THR A 42 -6.20 16.77 2.07
N SER A 43 -6.55 16.89 3.36
CA SER A 43 -7.91 16.68 3.85
C SER A 43 -8.32 17.84 4.75
N ALA A 44 -9.64 18.06 4.87
CA ALA A 44 -10.18 19.08 5.77
C ALA A 44 -9.88 18.77 7.26
N ALA A 45 -9.74 17.51 7.63
CA ALA A 45 -9.52 17.08 9.01
C ALA A 45 -8.04 17.20 9.44
N ASP A 46 -7.12 16.78 8.57
CA ASP A 46 -5.70 16.58 8.93
C ASP A 46 -4.73 17.48 8.15
N GLY A 47 -5.26 18.31 7.24
CA GLY A 47 -4.43 19.17 6.40
C GLY A 47 -3.61 18.35 5.39
N PRO A 48 -2.34 18.67 5.14
CA PRO A 48 -1.51 17.96 4.16
C PRO A 48 -1.24 16.50 4.55
N LEU A 49 -1.41 15.58 3.59
CA LEU A 49 -1.28 14.14 3.83
C LEU A 49 -0.05 13.55 3.15
N ALA A 50 0.87 13.03 3.97
CA ALA A 50 2.09 12.35 3.53
C ALA A 50 1.84 10.85 3.26
N GLY A 51 2.68 10.24 2.40
CA GLY A 51 2.64 8.81 2.14
C GLY A 51 1.46 8.34 1.28
N VAL A 52 0.67 9.25 0.72
CA VAL A 52 -0.46 8.92 -0.16
C VAL A 52 0.08 8.47 -1.50
N LEU A 53 -0.30 7.27 -1.93
CA LEU A 53 -0.03 6.78 -3.27
C LEU A 53 -0.98 7.48 -4.24
N VAL A 54 -0.46 8.36 -5.09
CA VAL A 54 -1.20 9.04 -6.15
C VAL A 54 -0.89 8.33 -7.46
N SER A 55 -1.91 7.81 -8.12
CA SER A 55 -1.80 7.05 -9.37
C SER A 55 -2.40 7.83 -10.52
N ALA A 56 -1.67 7.93 -11.62
CA ALA A 56 -2.10 8.57 -12.86
C ALA A 56 -2.21 7.53 -13.98
N ARG A 57 -3.35 7.51 -14.67
CA ARG A 57 -3.61 6.63 -15.82
C ARG A 57 -4.13 7.44 -17.00
N LYS A 58 -3.43 7.38 -18.12
CA LYS A 58 -3.83 8.05 -19.37
C LYS A 58 -5.10 7.41 -19.95
N ALA A 59 -6.01 8.23 -20.47
CA ALA A 59 -7.17 7.76 -21.21
C ALA A 59 -6.76 6.80 -22.35
N GLY A 60 -7.43 5.66 -22.45
CA GLY A 60 -7.13 4.61 -23.44
C GLY A 60 -5.88 3.76 -23.15
N SER A 61 -5.09 4.06 -22.11
CA SER A 61 -3.92 3.26 -21.72
C SER A 61 -4.26 2.24 -20.64
N THR A 62 -3.55 1.11 -20.58
CA THR A 62 -3.59 0.17 -19.43
C THR A 62 -2.49 0.44 -18.41
N VAL A 63 -1.58 1.36 -18.69
CA VAL A 63 -0.44 1.69 -17.82
C VAL A 63 -0.84 2.70 -16.76
N THR A 64 -0.50 2.40 -15.51
CA THR A 64 -0.67 3.30 -14.36
C THR A 64 0.70 3.63 -13.78
N VAL A 65 0.96 4.92 -13.56
CA VAL A 65 2.17 5.40 -12.89
C VAL A 65 1.78 5.91 -11.52
N THR A 66 2.53 5.56 -10.48
CA THR A 66 2.24 5.98 -9.11
C THR A 66 3.40 6.79 -8.53
N ALA A 67 3.08 7.90 -7.90
CA ALA A 67 3.98 8.70 -7.08
C ALA A 67 3.48 8.68 -5.62
N VAL A 68 4.36 9.02 -4.67
CA VAL A 68 4.00 9.11 -3.25
C VAL A 68 4.07 10.58 -2.83
N SER A 69 3.10 11.03 -2.03
CA SER A 69 3.15 12.38 -1.46
C SER A 69 4.22 12.50 -0.37
N ASP A 70 4.93 13.64 -0.36
CA ASP A 70 5.93 13.96 0.65
C ASP A 70 5.30 14.41 1.98
N GLU A 71 6.12 14.74 2.97
CA GLU A 71 5.71 15.22 4.31
C GLU A 71 4.81 16.47 4.26
N GLN A 72 4.90 17.27 3.20
CA GLN A 72 4.06 18.44 2.99
C GLN A 72 2.86 18.12 2.10
N GLY A 73 2.59 16.84 1.82
CA GLY A 73 1.52 16.35 0.97
C GLY A 73 1.77 16.53 -0.53
N ARG A 74 2.94 17.01 -0.96
CA ARG A 74 3.20 17.27 -2.37
C ARG A 74 3.56 15.98 -3.10
N TYR A 75 2.99 15.80 -4.28
CA TYR A 75 3.36 14.71 -5.18
C TYR A 75 3.80 15.27 -6.53
N ARG A 76 4.53 14.45 -7.28
CA ARG A 76 5.17 14.87 -8.51
C ARG A 76 5.41 13.71 -9.46
N PHE A 77 5.09 13.94 -10.73
CA PHE A 77 5.42 13.04 -11.83
C PHE A 77 6.41 13.72 -12.80
N PRO A 78 7.56 13.10 -13.07
CA PRO A 78 8.51 13.63 -14.05
C PRO A 78 8.00 13.42 -15.50
N PRO A 79 8.39 14.27 -16.46
CA PRO A 79 8.00 14.19 -17.87
C PRO A 79 8.34 12.87 -18.54
N SER A 80 9.40 12.20 -18.10
CA SER A 80 9.78 10.88 -18.61
C SER A 80 8.82 9.76 -18.23
N LYS A 81 7.85 10.01 -17.34
CA LYS A 81 6.90 9.01 -16.85
C LYS A 81 5.47 9.23 -17.35
N LEU A 82 5.08 10.47 -17.67
CA LEU A 82 3.74 10.77 -18.21
C LEU A 82 3.87 11.33 -19.62
N THR A 83 3.17 10.70 -20.57
CA THR A 83 3.04 11.23 -21.93
C THR A 83 1.90 12.25 -22.00
N PRO A 84 1.90 13.22 -22.93
CA PRO A 84 0.82 14.20 -23.01
C PRO A 84 -0.58 13.58 -23.26
N GLY A 85 -1.61 14.19 -22.66
CA GLY A 85 -3.03 13.87 -22.79
C GLY A 85 -3.76 13.80 -21.44
N LYS A 86 -5.06 13.47 -21.50
CA LYS A 86 -5.92 13.32 -20.31
C LYS A 86 -5.52 12.12 -19.45
N HIS A 87 -5.33 12.36 -18.16
CA HIS A 87 -5.08 11.34 -17.14
C HIS A 87 -6.15 11.38 -16.06
N ALA A 88 -6.70 10.23 -15.72
CA ALA A 88 -7.46 10.06 -14.50
C ALA A 88 -6.50 9.88 -13.32
N LEU A 89 -6.78 10.58 -12.22
CA LEU A 89 -6.03 10.46 -10.97
C LEU A 89 -6.84 9.65 -9.95
N THR A 90 -6.18 8.71 -9.30
CA THR A 90 -6.71 7.93 -8.17
C THR A 90 -5.73 7.94 -7.02
N ILE A 91 -6.17 7.56 -5.82
CA ILE A 91 -5.31 7.47 -4.65
C ILE A 91 -5.44 6.11 -3.96
N ARG A 92 -4.41 5.74 -3.19
CA ARG A 92 -4.51 4.73 -2.13
C ARG A 92 -3.98 5.33 -0.83
N ALA A 93 -4.89 5.52 0.12
CA ALA A 93 -4.63 5.96 1.49
C ALA A 93 -5.71 5.34 2.38
N ALA A 94 -5.35 4.36 3.21
CA ALA A 94 -6.32 3.68 4.07
C ALA A 94 -7.00 4.69 5.01
N GLY A 95 -8.33 4.65 5.09
CA GLY A 95 -9.12 5.60 5.85
C GLY A 95 -9.49 6.88 5.11
N TYR A 96 -9.03 7.07 3.87
CA TYR A 96 -9.38 8.23 3.05
C TYR A 96 -9.84 7.86 1.65
N GLU A 97 -10.65 8.74 1.05
CA GLU A 97 -11.07 8.66 -0.35
C GLU A 97 -11.07 10.07 -0.96
N LEU A 98 -10.95 10.14 -2.30
CA LEU A 98 -11.12 11.41 -3.02
C LEU A 98 -12.54 11.95 -2.83
N VAL A 99 -12.67 13.26 -2.64
CA VAL A 99 -14.00 13.90 -2.54
C VAL A 99 -14.81 13.79 -3.83
N ALA A 100 -14.13 13.79 -4.98
CA ALA A 100 -14.68 13.62 -6.32
C ALA A 100 -13.63 13.02 -7.28
N PRO A 101 -14.03 12.39 -8.40
CA PRO A 101 -13.11 11.99 -9.46
C PRO A 101 -12.30 13.18 -10.00
N VAL A 102 -11.01 12.97 -10.27
CA VAL A 102 -10.12 14.01 -10.78
C VAL A 102 -9.50 13.55 -12.10
N GLU A 103 -9.60 14.40 -13.12
CA GLU A 103 -8.89 14.26 -14.38
C GLU A 103 -8.02 15.49 -14.62
N VAL A 104 -6.85 15.28 -15.24
CA VAL A 104 -5.92 16.35 -15.59
C VAL A 104 -5.38 16.15 -16.99
N ASP A 105 -5.32 17.22 -17.78
CA ASP A 105 -4.68 17.19 -19.10
C ASP A 105 -3.20 17.52 -18.96
N VAL A 106 -2.34 16.52 -19.19
CA VAL A 106 -0.89 16.67 -19.11
C VAL A 106 -0.40 17.16 -20.47
N THR A 107 0.29 18.29 -20.51
CA THR A 107 0.91 18.80 -21.74
C THR A 107 2.43 18.63 -21.69
N ALA A 108 3.13 18.95 -22.78
CA ALA A 108 4.59 18.88 -22.79
C ALA A 108 5.20 19.92 -21.82
N GLN A 109 4.73 21.17 -21.90
CA GLN A 109 5.04 22.29 -21.00
C GLN A 109 3.90 23.33 -21.09
N PRO A 110 3.58 24.05 -20.00
CA PRO A 110 4.12 23.92 -18.65
C PRO A 110 3.63 22.64 -17.94
N ALA A 111 4.19 22.35 -16.75
CA ALA A 111 3.71 21.25 -15.92
C ALA A 111 2.23 21.44 -15.59
N ALA A 112 1.44 20.38 -15.72
CA ALA A 112 0.06 20.39 -15.24
C ALA A 112 0.04 20.41 -13.70
N SER A 113 -1.03 20.94 -13.14
CA SER A 113 -1.26 20.95 -11.69
C SER A 113 -2.64 20.41 -11.36
N ALA A 114 -2.71 19.54 -10.35
CA ALA A 114 -3.97 19.07 -9.79
C ALA A 114 -3.76 18.85 -8.28
N ASP A 115 -4.48 19.58 -7.44
CA ASP A 115 -4.51 19.29 -6.01
C ASP A 115 -5.63 18.28 -5.73
N LEU A 116 -5.38 17.40 -4.77
CA LEU A 116 -6.26 16.30 -4.40
C LEU A 116 -6.77 16.52 -2.99
N GLU A 117 -8.09 16.75 -2.89
CA GLU A 117 -8.78 16.83 -1.60
C GLU A 117 -9.36 15.46 -1.24
N LEU A 118 -9.03 15.00 -0.05
CA LEU A 118 -9.49 13.74 0.53
C LEU A 118 -10.47 14.01 1.67
N ARG A 119 -11.39 13.06 1.84
CA ARG A 119 -12.26 12.95 3.01
C ARG A 119 -12.05 11.58 3.68
N PRO A 120 -12.45 11.42 4.95
CA PRO A 120 -12.53 10.10 5.56
C PRO A 120 -13.33 9.13 4.68
N ALA A 121 -12.83 7.90 4.55
CA ALA A 121 -13.45 6.86 3.76
C ALA A 121 -14.86 6.57 4.29
N ARG A 122 -15.86 6.60 3.41
CA ARG A 122 -17.24 6.25 3.79
C ARG A 122 -17.39 4.76 4.07
N ASP A 123 -16.59 3.97 3.39
CA ASP A 123 -16.52 2.52 3.53
C ASP A 123 -15.08 2.07 3.78
N LEU A 124 -14.62 2.23 5.02
CA LEU A 124 -13.28 1.81 5.44
C LEU A 124 -13.05 0.31 5.20
N ALA A 125 -14.07 -0.51 5.41
CA ALA A 125 -14.01 -1.97 5.26
C ALA A 125 -13.58 -2.40 3.84
N ALA A 126 -13.92 -1.62 2.81
CA ALA A 126 -13.51 -1.88 1.42
C ALA A 126 -12.01 -1.62 1.16
N GLN A 127 -11.32 -0.96 2.08
CA GLN A 127 -9.90 -0.63 1.96
C GLN A 127 -9.00 -1.61 2.73
N LEU A 128 -9.58 -2.40 3.62
CA LEU A 128 -8.85 -3.30 4.50
C LEU A 128 -8.22 -4.47 3.74
N THR A 129 -6.98 -4.74 4.08
CA THR A 129 -6.25 -5.97 3.74
C THR A 129 -6.81 -7.16 4.51
N ASN A 130 -6.50 -8.37 4.05
CA ASN A 130 -6.84 -9.59 4.78
C ASN A 130 -6.29 -9.61 6.21
N ALA A 131 -5.08 -9.05 6.41
CA ALA A 131 -4.48 -8.97 7.74
C ALA A 131 -5.28 -8.05 8.68
N GLU A 132 -5.69 -6.88 8.20
CA GLU A 132 -6.51 -5.94 8.98
C GLU A 132 -7.88 -6.54 9.30
N TRP A 133 -8.50 -7.27 8.36
CA TRP A 133 -9.72 -8.04 8.63
C TRP A 133 -9.53 -9.08 9.76
N MET A 134 -8.47 -9.89 9.69
CA MET A 134 -8.21 -10.94 10.70
C MET A 134 -7.88 -10.35 12.09
N LEU A 135 -7.11 -9.27 12.13
CA LEU A 135 -6.77 -8.58 13.36
C LEU A 135 -8.02 -7.95 14.00
N SER A 136 -8.88 -7.33 13.20
CA SER A 136 -10.07 -6.61 13.67
C SER A 136 -11.26 -7.51 13.99
N ALA A 137 -11.34 -8.72 13.41
CA ALA A 137 -12.42 -9.66 13.67
C ALA A 137 -12.53 -10.00 15.17
N ALA A 138 -13.73 -10.27 15.67
CA ALA A 138 -13.90 -10.88 16.99
C ALA A 138 -13.45 -12.36 16.98
N GLY A 139 -13.41 -13.00 18.15
CA GLY A 139 -13.11 -14.43 18.30
C GLY A 139 -11.72 -14.74 18.87
N THR A 140 -11.50 -16.03 19.16
CA THR A 140 -10.26 -16.53 19.76
C THR A 140 -9.14 -16.61 18.72
N PRO A 141 -7.85 -16.65 19.14
CA PRO A 141 -6.74 -16.87 18.21
C PRO A 141 -6.94 -18.11 17.33
N GLN A 142 -7.40 -19.22 17.90
CA GLN A 142 -7.63 -20.47 17.16
C GLN A 142 -8.72 -20.33 16.09
N GLN A 143 -9.79 -19.59 16.38
CA GLN A 143 -10.83 -19.30 15.40
C GLN A 143 -10.27 -18.46 14.24
N LYS A 144 -9.50 -17.42 14.56
CA LYS A 144 -8.87 -16.52 13.58
C LYS A 144 -7.84 -17.22 12.71
N ASP A 145 -7.04 -18.15 13.28
CA ASP A 145 -6.06 -18.94 12.52
C ASP A 145 -6.71 -19.72 11.38
N SER A 146 -7.98 -20.14 11.54
CA SER A 146 -8.72 -20.83 10.48
C SER A 146 -8.92 -19.97 9.21
N LEU A 147 -8.92 -18.63 9.35
CA LEU A 147 -9.08 -17.70 8.23
C LEU A 147 -7.87 -17.65 7.30
N LEU A 148 -6.68 -18.05 7.79
CA LEU A 148 -5.47 -18.14 6.97
C LEU A 148 -5.64 -19.13 5.80
N ASN A 149 -6.52 -20.13 5.95
CA ASN A 149 -6.84 -21.08 4.88
C ASN A 149 -7.77 -20.50 3.80
N CYS A 150 -8.36 -19.31 4.02
CA CYS A 150 -9.36 -18.71 3.12
C CYS A 150 -8.76 -17.66 2.17
N VAL A 151 -7.62 -17.05 2.52
CA VAL A 151 -7.09 -15.86 1.85
C VAL A 151 -6.30 -16.13 0.56
N GLY A 152 -6.20 -17.39 0.13
CA GLY A 152 -5.49 -17.78 -1.08
C GLY A 152 -6.25 -17.54 -2.38
N CYS A 153 -7.58 -17.48 -2.34
CA CYS A 153 -8.43 -17.40 -3.56
C CYS A 153 -9.15 -16.04 -3.72
N HIS A 154 -9.53 -15.41 -2.62
CA HIS A 154 -10.18 -14.09 -2.59
C HIS A 154 -9.96 -13.40 -1.24
N THR A 155 -10.36 -12.12 -1.11
CA THR A 155 -10.27 -11.38 0.15
C THR A 155 -11.30 -11.85 1.17
N LEU A 156 -11.04 -11.62 2.46
CA LEU A 156 -12.00 -11.91 3.54
C LEU A 156 -13.25 -11.03 3.49
N GLU A 157 -13.17 -9.86 2.86
CA GLU A 157 -14.29 -8.93 2.70
C GLU A 157 -15.57 -9.64 2.23
N ARG A 158 -15.47 -10.58 1.28
CA ARG A 158 -16.62 -11.33 0.77
C ARG A 158 -17.36 -12.11 1.85
N ILE A 159 -16.62 -12.68 2.81
CA ILE A 159 -17.18 -13.45 3.92
C ILE A 159 -17.69 -12.50 5.00
N MET A 160 -16.90 -11.49 5.37
CA MET A 160 -17.26 -10.53 6.41
C MET A 160 -18.50 -9.70 6.05
N ARG A 161 -18.72 -9.41 4.75
CA ARG A 161 -19.92 -8.73 4.25
C ARG A 161 -21.07 -9.66 3.84
N SER A 162 -20.91 -10.97 4.00
CA SER A 162 -21.97 -11.91 3.65
C SER A 162 -23.09 -11.90 4.69
N THR A 163 -24.29 -12.32 4.28
CA THR A 163 -25.45 -12.52 5.16
C THR A 163 -25.73 -14.00 5.42
N HIS A 164 -24.78 -14.88 5.12
CA HIS A 164 -24.94 -16.31 5.36
C HIS A 164 -24.94 -16.60 6.85
N ASP A 165 -25.96 -17.29 7.33
CA ASP A 165 -25.95 -17.89 8.67
C ASP A 165 -25.09 -19.17 8.69
N ALA A 166 -24.94 -19.77 9.87
CA ALA A 166 -24.13 -20.97 10.04
C ALA A 166 -24.64 -22.12 9.13
N ALA A 167 -25.97 -22.28 8.99
CA ALA A 167 -26.55 -23.30 8.12
C ALA A 167 -26.18 -23.07 6.65
N GLY A 168 -26.33 -21.83 6.16
CA GLY A 168 -25.98 -21.45 4.79
C GLY A 168 -24.49 -21.65 4.49
N PHE A 169 -23.60 -21.34 5.44
CA PHE A 169 -22.17 -21.61 5.30
C PHE A 169 -21.88 -23.12 5.17
N VAL A 170 -22.46 -23.94 6.06
CA VAL A 170 -22.28 -25.41 6.04
C VAL A 170 -22.84 -26.05 4.78
N GLN A 171 -24.01 -25.60 4.31
CA GLN A 171 -24.71 -26.23 3.20
C GLN A 171 -24.17 -25.79 1.84
N HIS A 172 -23.78 -24.52 1.68
CA HIS A 172 -23.52 -23.94 0.37
C HIS A 172 -22.10 -23.43 0.17
N VAL A 173 -21.51 -22.78 1.17
CA VAL A 173 -20.26 -22.03 0.99
C VAL A 173 -19.04 -22.92 1.23
N LEU A 174 -18.90 -23.47 2.43
CA LEU A 174 -17.72 -24.26 2.83
C LEU A 174 -17.54 -25.55 1.98
N PRO A 175 -18.59 -26.34 1.66
CA PRO A 175 -18.44 -27.51 0.80
C PRO A 175 -18.01 -27.15 -0.62
N ARG A 176 -18.50 -26.02 -1.14
CA ARG A 176 -18.16 -25.54 -2.47
C ARG A 176 -16.70 -25.08 -2.52
N MET A 177 -16.27 -24.26 -1.56
CA MET A 177 -14.88 -23.78 -1.47
C MET A 177 -13.90 -24.92 -1.28
N GLY A 178 -14.21 -25.90 -0.43
CA GLY A 178 -13.34 -27.05 -0.18
C GLY A 178 -13.07 -27.94 -1.41
N LYS A 179 -13.89 -27.83 -2.46
CA LYS A 179 -13.72 -28.56 -3.73
C LYS A 179 -12.90 -27.80 -4.77
N TYR A 180 -12.53 -26.55 -4.53
CA TYR A 180 -11.78 -25.76 -5.49
C TYR A 180 -10.27 -26.01 -5.44
N ALA A 181 -9.65 -25.98 -6.62
CA ALA A 181 -8.20 -26.11 -6.78
C ALA A 181 -7.51 -24.79 -6.45
N ASN A 182 -6.22 -24.86 -6.12
CA ASN A 182 -5.38 -23.67 -6.00
C ASN A 182 -5.48 -22.83 -7.29
N GLN A 183 -5.43 -21.51 -7.16
CA GLN A 183 -5.63 -20.55 -8.26
C GLN A 183 -7.07 -20.47 -8.82
N SER A 184 -8.05 -21.09 -8.16
CA SER A 184 -9.46 -20.80 -8.44
C SER A 184 -9.80 -19.37 -8.04
N THR A 185 -10.62 -18.70 -8.85
CA THR A 185 -11.18 -17.40 -8.50
C THR A 185 -12.70 -17.46 -8.55
N PRO A 186 -13.43 -16.53 -7.90
CA PRO A 186 -14.88 -16.47 -8.01
C PRO A 186 -15.41 -16.40 -9.44
N LEU A 187 -14.64 -15.82 -10.38
CA LEU A 187 -15.00 -15.69 -11.79
C LEU A 187 -14.61 -16.92 -12.63
N HIS A 188 -13.70 -17.75 -12.13
CA HIS A 188 -13.22 -18.94 -12.83
C HIS A 188 -12.98 -20.09 -11.84
N PRO A 189 -14.07 -20.72 -11.33
CA PRO A 189 -13.95 -21.81 -10.37
C PRO A 189 -13.38 -23.06 -11.03
N GLN A 190 -12.33 -23.63 -10.45
CA GLN A 190 -11.72 -24.87 -10.93
C GLN A 190 -11.92 -25.97 -9.90
N LEU A 191 -12.70 -26.99 -10.24
CA LEU A 191 -12.94 -28.12 -9.35
C LEU A 191 -11.72 -29.03 -9.29
N ARG A 192 -11.42 -29.53 -8.10
CA ARG A 192 -10.42 -30.57 -7.91
C ARG A 192 -10.97 -31.91 -8.39
N LEU A 193 -10.09 -32.68 -9.04
CA LEU A 193 -10.41 -34.03 -9.50
C LEU A 193 -10.37 -35.07 -8.36
N ALA A 194 -9.68 -34.76 -7.26
CA ALA A 194 -9.53 -35.65 -6.11
C ALA A 194 -9.38 -34.88 -4.78
N GLU A 195 -9.67 -35.58 -3.68
CA GLU A 195 -9.38 -35.11 -2.32
C GLU A 195 -7.86 -35.08 -2.05
N ARG A 196 -7.40 -34.21 -1.15
CA ARG A 196 -5.99 -34.12 -0.75
C ARG A 196 -5.75 -35.24 0.25
N GLN A 197 -4.59 -35.88 0.20
CA GLN A 197 -4.28 -36.95 1.15
C GLN A 197 -4.37 -36.48 2.61
N LEU A 198 -3.87 -35.29 2.90
CA LEU A 198 -3.79 -34.71 4.26
C LEU A 198 -5.03 -33.87 4.67
N GLU A 199 -6.14 -33.95 3.95
CA GLU A 199 -7.38 -33.28 4.38
C GLU A 199 -8.10 -34.06 5.48
N MET A 200 -8.67 -33.35 6.47
CA MET A 200 -9.64 -33.90 7.43
C MET A 200 -10.76 -34.64 6.69
N ARG A 201 -11.32 -35.71 7.26
CA ARG A 201 -12.36 -36.55 6.63
C ARG A 201 -13.51 -36.89 7.59
N GLY A 202 -14.63 -37.36 7.02
CA GLY A 202 -15.79 -37.85 7.77
C GLY A 202 -16.31 -36.85 8.81
N GLU A 203 -16.66 -37.37 9.98
CA GLU A 203 -17.25 -36.59 11.08
C GLU A 203 -16.36 -35.46 11.58
N GLU A 204 -15.04 -35.61 11.53
CA GLU A 204 -14.09 -34.55 11.90
C GLU A 204 -14.20 -33.35 10.97
N ARG A 205 -14.25 -33.58 9.65
CA ARG A 205 -14.45 -32.52 8.65
C ARG A 205 -15.80 -31.83 8.84
N GLU A 206 -16.83 -32.59 9.17
CA GLU A 206 -18.17 -32.04 9.41
C GLU A 206 -18.24 -31.19 10.68
N ARG A 207 -17.63 -31.65 11.77
CA ARG A 207 -17.50 -30.90 13.01
C ARG A 207 -16.73 -29.60 12.78
N PHE A 208 -15.55 -29.66 12.16
CA PHE A 208 -14.76 -28.47 11.83
C PHE A 208 -15.54 -27.47 10.98
N ARG A 209 -16.29 -27.94 9.96
CA ARG A 209 -17.11 -27.04 9.13
C ARG A 209 -18.24 -26.39 9.91
N ARG A 210 -18.87 -27.09 10.86
CA ARG A 210 -19.90 -26.49 11.72
C ARG A 210 -19.30 -25.42 12.62
N GLU A 211 -18.21 -25.72 13.32
CA GLU A 211 -17.51 -24.77 14.18
C GLU A 211 -17.03 -23.53 13.41
N GLN A 212 -16.46 -23.74 12.21
CA GLN A 212 -16.05 -22.63 11.34
C GLN A 212 -17.25 -21.82 10.85
N ALA A 213 -18.36 -22.46 10.46
CA ALA A 213 -19.55 -21.76 10.00
C ALA A 213 -20.20 -20.90 11.09
N GLU A 214 -20.26 -21.40 12.33
CA GLU A 214 -20.73 -20.64 13.49
C GLU A 214 -19.85 -19.42 13.74
N PHE A 215 -18.53 -19.60 13.68
CA PHE A 215 -17.59 -18.49 13.80
C PHE A 215 -17.79 -17.45 12.68
N LEU A 216 -17.86 -17.88 11.41
CA LEU A 216 -18.03 -16.97 10.28
C LEU A 216 -19.36 -16.19 10.35
N ALA A 217 -20.44 -16.84 10.77
CA ALA A 217 -21.73 -16.19 10.98
C ALA A 217 -21.71 -15.20 12.16
N SER A 218 -20.87 -15.43 13.17
CA SER A 218 -20.71 -14.52 14.32
C SER A 218 -19.98 -13.22 13.97
N ILE A 219 -19.22 -13.19 12.87
CA ILE A 219 -18.38 -12.05 12.47
C ILE A 219 -18.78 -11.44 11.11
N ASN A 220 -19.90 -11.87 10.53
CA ASN A 220 -20.45 -11.31 9.31
C ASN A 220 -21.76 -10.54 9.58
N LEU A 221 -22.49 -10.20 8.52
CA LEU A 221 -23.74 -9.42 8.57
C LEU A 221 -25.01 -10.29 8.69
N SER A 222 -24.90 -11.55 9.14
CA SER A 222 -26.05 -12.46 9.22
C SER A 222 -27.03 -12.13 10.36
N SER A 223 -26.56 -11.44 11.41
CA SER A 223 -27.37 -11.09 12.58
C SER A 223 -27.85 -9.62 12.60
N ALA A 224 -27.18 -8.73 11.85
CA ALA A 224 -27.62 -7.36 11.58
C ALA A 224 -26.91 -6.81 10.33
N PRO A 225 -27.63 -6.15 9.40
CA PRO A 225 -27.05 -5.53 8.21
C PRO A 225 -26.29 -4.23 8.49
#